data_AF-A0ABD7LEF1-F1
#
_entry.id   AF-A0ABD7LEF1-F1
#
_cell.length_a   1.000
_cell.length_b   1.000
_cell.length_c   1.000
_cell.angle_alpha   90.00
_cell.angle_beta   90.00
_cell.angle_gamma   90.00
#
_symmetry.space_group_name_H-M   'P 1'
#
loop_
_entity.id
_entity.type
_entity.pdbx_description
1 polymer ?
#
loop_
_entity_poly.entity_id
_entity_poly.type
_entity_poly.pdbx_seq_one_letter_code
_entity_poly.pdbx_strand_id
1 'polypeptide(L)'
;MDAFDRWEHVMTLLAPSPAASCGAPSSRCAPEAARRRHRDDPPPASSGDGRLRCAIVATERQTDSSVLVSWSDPTRCRYDEQRWVSAKSRMLGRCALTGMTIRPGDAIYKPQWRGAKRPANYREMILASELDRFVVRFSRS
;
A
#
# COMPACT_ATOMS: atom_id res chain seq x y z
N MET A 1 -29.12 -19.80 -18.00
CA MET A 1 -28.84 -18.64 -17.13
C MET A 1 -27.36 -18.36 -17.25
N ASP A 2 -27.04 -17.32 -18.00
CA ASP A 2 -25.68 -16.98 -18.41
C ASP A 2 -24.90 -16.35 -17.23
N ALA A 3 -23.57 -16.48 -17.23
CA ALA A 3 -22.74 -15.86 -16.19
C ALA A 3 -22.82 -14.32 -16.22
N PHE A 4 -23.13 -13.75 -17.39
CA PHE A 4 -23.28 -12.32 -17.61
C PHE A 4 -24.50 -11.74 -16.87
N ASP A 5 -25.63 -12.45 -16.90
CA ASP A 5 -26.87 -12.01 -16.22
C ASP A 5 -26.72 -11.93 -14.69
N ARG A 6 -25.88 -12.81 -14.11
CA ARG A 6 -25.60 -12.81 -12.67
C ARG A 6 -24.79 -11.60 -12.24
N TRP A 7 -23.85 -11.14 -13.07
CA TRP A 7 -23.01 -10.01 -12.74
C TRP A 7 -23.76 -8.68 -12.88
N GLU A 8 -24.59 -8.53 -13.92
CA GLU A 8 -25.52 -7.40 -14.08
C GLU A 8 -26.44 -7.25 -12.86
N HIS A 9 -26.97 -8.36 -12.35
CA HIS A 9 -27.83 -8.35 -11.17
C HIS A 9 -27.09 -7.88 -9.90
N VAL A 10 -25.85 -8.33 -9.70
CA VAL A 10 -25.00 -7.87 -8.58
C VAL A 10 -24.72 -6.37 -8.68
N MET A 11 -24.42 -5.85 -9.87
CA MET A 11 -24.22 -4.41 -10.07
C MET A 11 -25.48 -3.60 -9.77
N THR A 12 -26.65 -4.14 -10.13
CA THR A 12 -27.95 -3.51 -9.85
C THR A 12 -28.24 -3.43 -8.35
N LEU A 13 -27.89 -4.47 -7.59
CA LEU A 13 -28.07 -4.51 -6.13
C LEU A 13 -27.13 -3.54 -5.37
N LEU A 14 -26.00 -3.19 -5.97
CA LEU A 14 -25.03 -2.25 -5.38
C LEU A 14 -25.32 -0.78 -5.73
N ALA A 15 -26.31 -0.51 -6.59
CA ALA A 15 -26.70 0.86 -6.91
C ALA A 15 -27.27 1.55 -5.67
N PRO A 16 -26.79 2.76 -5.32
CA PRO A 16 -27.25 3.46 -4.14
C PRO A 16 -28.73 3.85 -4.28
N SER A 17 -29.52 3.55 -3.25
CA SER A 17 -30.92 3.97 -3.16
C SER A 17 -30.99 5.51 -3.11
N PRO A 18 -31.89 6.17 -3.89
CA PRO A 18 -31.99 7.62 -3.97
C PRO A 18 -32.46 8.30 -2.67
N ALA A 19 -32.70 7.54 -1.59
CA ALA A 19 -33.22 8.06 -0.32
C ALA A 19 -32.14 8.39 0.74
N ALA A 20 -30.84 8.36 0.41
CA ALA A 20 -29.78 8.77 1.34
C ALA A 20 -29.12 10.10 0.93
N SER A 21 -29.93 11.14 0.73
CA SER A 21 -29.44 12.52 0.74
C SER A 21 -29.53 13.07 2.15
N CYS A 22 -28.46 12.87 2.92
CA CYS A 22 -28.21 13.63 4.15
C CYS A 22 -26.90 14.39 3.94
N GLY A 23 -27.04 15.68 3.64
CA GLY A 23 -25.93 16.59 3.37
C GLY A 23 -24.95 16.66 4.55
N ALA A 24 -23.66 16.57 4.23
CA ALA A 24 -22.59 16.91 5.16
C ALA A 24 -21.99 18.27 4.74
N PRO A 25 -21.84 19.24 5.66
CA PRO A 25 -21.28 20.54 5.31
C PRO A 25 -19.79 20.45 5.01
N SER A 26 -19.39 21.15 3.94
CA SER A 26 -18.01 21.38 3.53
C SER A 26 -17.30 22.25 4.58
N SER A 27 -16.34 21.66 5.31
CA SER A 27 -15.34 22.46 6.02
C SER A 27 -14.19 22.77 5.07
N ARG A 28 -14.14 24.03 4.63
CA ARG A 28 -12.95 24.60 4.00
C ARG A 28 -12.02 25.05 5.13
N CYS A 29 -10.77 24.59 5.12
CA CYS A 29 -9.70 25.26 5.84
C CYS A 29 -8.58 25.59 4.84
N ALA A 30 -8.21 26.87 4.81
CA ALA A 30 -7.19 27.45 3.97
C ALA A 30 -5.77 26.94 4.30
N PRO A 31 -4.77 27.13 3.41
CA PRO A 31 -3.45 26.55 3.55
C PRO A 31 -2.50 27.49 4.28
N GLU A 32 -1.70 26.97 5.21
CA GLU A 32 -0.51 27.69 5.65
C GLU A 32 0.65 26.74 5.97
N ALA A 33 1.84 27.33 5.89
CA ALA A 33 3.08 26.69 5.54
C ALA A 33 3.68 25.81 6.64
N ALA A 34 4.15 24.62 6.25
CA ALA A 34 5.25 23.94 6.92
C ALA A 34 5.98 23.04 5.93
N ARG A 35 6.56 23.65 4.89
CA ARG A 35 7.66 23.02 4.17
C ARG A 35 8.83 22.89 5.14
N ARG A 36 9.35 21.67 5.28
CA ARG A 36 10.62 21.30 5.95
C ARG A 36 10.55 21.25 7.48
N ARG A 37 10.41 20.02 8.00
CA ARG A 37 11.30 19.37 9.00
C ARG A 37 10.52 18.24 9.68
N HIS A 38 10.76 17.00 9.27
CA HIS A 38 10.48 15.82 10.11
C HIS A 38 11.34 14.65 9.65
N ARG A 39 12.66 14.92 9.66
CA ARG A 39 13.72 13.96 9.35
C ARG A 39 14.06 13.09 10.57
N ASP A 40 13.53 13.42 11.74
CA ASP A 40 14.01 12.93 13.04
C ASP A 40 12.93 12.17 13.82
N ASP A 41 11.99 11.50 13.15
CA ASP A 41 11.15 10.53 13.85
C ASP A 41 11.99 9.31 14.22
N PRO A 42 12.09 8.92 15.51
CA PRO A 42 12.78 7.69 15.88
C PRO A 42 12.17 6.50 15.13
N PRO A 43 12.98 5.50 14.72
CA PRO A 43 12.46 4.30 14.11
C PRO A 43 11.44 3.65 15.05
N PRO A 44 10.27 3.18 14.57
CA PRO A 44 9.39 2.41 15.45
C PRO A 44 10.15 1.13 15.78
N ALA A 45 9.94 0.58 16.97
CA ALA A 45 10.51 -0.71 17.33
C ALA A 45 10.24 -1.70 16.19
N SER A 46 11.31 -2.13 15.52
CA SER A 46 11.23 -3.20 14.54
C SER A 46 10.74 -4.40 15.32
N SER A 47 9.46 -4.74 15.16
CA SER A 47 8.84 -5.86 15.83
C SER A 47 9.46 -7.12 15.24
N GLY A 48 10.62 -7.49 15.78
CA GLY A 48 11.28 -8.76 15.59
C GLY A 48 10.49 -9.83 16.31
N ASP A 49 9.33 -10.17 15.75
CA ASP A 49 8.59 -11.36 16.14
C ASP A 49 8.07 -12.01 14.87
N GLY A 50 8.48 -13.26 14.66
CA GLY A 50 8.38 -14.04 13.43
C GLY A 50 6.95 -14.45 13.03
N ARG A 51 5.98 -13.56 13.19
CA ARG A 51 4.64 -13.71 12.65
C ARG A 51 4.49 -12.79 11.45
N LEU A 52 3.80 -13.28 10.45
CA LEU A 52 3.36 -12.64 9.21
C LEU A 52 2.58 -11.35 9.50
N ARG A 53 3.23 -10.30 10.01
CA ARG A 53 2.55 -9.09 10.52
C ARG A 53 1.97 -8.23 9.39
N CYS A 54 2.36 -8.49 8.16
CA CYS A 54 1.80 -7.90 6.97
C CYS A 54 1.68 -8.99 5.90
N ALA A 55 0.47 -9.22 5.39
CA ALA A 55 0.27 -9.96 4.17
C ALA A 55 0.24 -8.96 3.00
N ILE A 56 1.24 -9.06 2.13
CA ILE A 56 1.05 -8.58 0.76
C ILE A 56 0.14 -9.61 0.10
N VAL A 57 -1.08 -9.18 -0.20
CA VAL A 57 -2.15 -10.04 -0.70
C VAL A 57 -2.06 -10.17 -2.23
N ALA A 58 -1.68 -9.09 -2.91
CA ALA A 58 -1.53 -9.05 -4.36
C ALA A 58 -0.56 -7.95 -4.79
N THR A 59 0.06 -8.12 -5.96
CA THR A 59 0.91 -7.10 -6.58
C THR A 59 0.75 -7.08 -8.09
N GLU A 60 0.62 -5.89 -8.68
CA GLU A 60 0.51 -5.69 -10.13
C GLU A 60 1.50 -4.63 -10.61
N ARG A 61 2.36 -4.96 -11.58
CA ARG A 61 3.34 -4.02 -12.13
C ARG A 61 2.67 -3.05 -13.09
N GLN A 62 2.80 -1.74 -12.82
CA GLN A 62 2.20 -0.67 -13.63
C GLN A 62 3.22 -0.07 -14.59
N THR A 63 4.45 0.14 -14.13
CA THR A 63 5.58 0.61 -14.93
C THR A 63 6.86 -0.09 -14.47
N ASP A 64 7.98 0.16 -15.13
CA ASP A 64 9.29 -0.33 -14.68
C ASP A 64 9.68 0.18 -13.28
N SER A 65 9.09 1.29 -12.85
CA SER A 65 9.40 1.99 -11.60
C SER A 65 8.24 2.04 -10.61
N SER A 66 7.10 1.40 -10.89
CA SER A 66 5.93 1.41 -10.00
C SER A 66 5.08 0.15 -10.06
N VAL A 67 4.46 -0.17 -8.93
CA VAL A 67 3.64 -1.36 -8.69
C VAL A 67 2.43 -0.99 -7.82
N LEU A 68 1.29 -1.64 -8.05
CA LEU A 68 0.16 -1.62 -7.12
C LEU A 68 0.30 -2.77 -6.13
N VAL A 69 0.13 -2.50 -4.85
CA VAL A 69 0.29 -3.47 -3.76
C VAL A 69 -0.98 -3.45 -2.92
N SER A 70 -1.62 -4.61 -2.81
CA SER A 70 -2.65 -4.83 -1.80
C SER A 70 -1.98 -5.35 -0.53
N TRP A 71 -2.08 -4.57 0.54
CA TRP A 71 -1.36 -4.73 1.80
C TRP A 71 -2.36 -4.83 2.94
N SER A 72 -2.16 -5.79 3.85
CA SER A 72 -3.01 -5.93 5.04
C SER A 72 -2.16 -6.27 6.25
N ASP A 73 -2.27 -5.46 7.30
CA ASP A 73 -1.76 -5.76 8.64
C ASP A 73 -2.97 -5.89 9.58
N PRO A 74 -3.23 -7.09 10.14
CA PRO A 74 -4.36 -7.35 11.03
C PRO A 74 -4.43 -6.44 12.26
N THR A 75 -3.31 -5.81 12.63
CA THR A 75 -3.19 -4.93 13.80
C THR A 75 -3.24 -3.45 13.46
N ARG A 76 -3.26 -3.07 12.17
CA ARG A 76 -3.17 -1.67 11.74
C ARG A 76 -4.21 -1.27 10.73
N CYS A 77 -4.12 -1.78 9.50
CA CYS A 77 -4.89 -1.25 8.38
C CYS A 77 -4.82 -2.20 7.18
N ARG A 78 -5.70 -1.97 6.21
CA ARG A 78 -5.66 -2.56 4.88
C ARG A 78 -5.59 -1.44 3.84
N TYR A 79 -4.72 -1.62 2.86
CA TYR A 79 -4.58 -0.75 1.70
C TYR A 79 -4.74 -1.62 0.46
N ASP A 80 -5.81 -1.44 -0.29
CA ASP A 80 -6.01 -2.14 -1.57
C ASP A 80 -5.38 -1.32 -2.70
N GLU A 81 -4.68 -2.01 -3.61
CA GLU A 81 -4.08 -1.43 -4.82
C GLU A 81 -3.27 -0.15 -4.59
N GLN A 82 -2.55 -0.08 -3.46
CA GLN A 82 -1.75 1.09 -3.13
C GLN A 82 -0.57 1.21 -4.09
N ARG A 83 -0.31 2.41 -4.60
CA ARG A 83 0.84 2.66 -5.47
C ARG A 83 2.15 2.69 -4.68
N TRP A 84 3.11 1.89 -5.11
CA TRP A 84 4.48 1.84 -4.59
C TRP A 84 5.47 2.18 -5.70
N VAL A 85 6.56 2.86 -5.36
CA VAL A 85 7.56 3.36 -6.30
C VAL A 85 8.95 2.81 -6.00
N SER A 86 9.70 2.55 -7.06
CA SER A 86 11.09 2.12 -6.99
C SER A 86 11.98 3.19 -6.35
N ALA A 87 12.95 2.75 -5.55
CA ALA A 87 13.93 3.60 -4.89
C ALA A 87 15.16 2.76 -4.49
N LYS A 88 16.21 3.45 -4.01
CA LYS A 88 17.26 2.81 -3.21
C LYS A 88 16.97 3.01 -1.73
N SER A 89 17.16 1.97 -0.93
CA SER A 89 17.00 2.07 0.51
C SER A 89 18.05 3.05 1.07
N ARG A 90 17.61 3.87 2.02
CA ARG A 90 18.50 4.80 2.74
C ARG A 90 18.79 4.33 4.17
N MET A 91 18.15 3.26 4.61
CA MET A 91 18.18 2.78 5.99
C MET A 91 18.18 1.25 6.03
N LEU A 92 18.63 0.69 7.14
CA LEU A 92 18.43 -0.73 7.41
C LEU A 92 16.93 -1.00 7.59
N GLY A 93 16.46 -2.15 7.12
CA GLY A 93 15.08 -2.58 7.33
C GLY A 93 14.87 -4.05 7.00
N ARG A 94 13.60 -4.42 6.84
CA ARG A 94 13.20 -5.76 6.42
C ARG A 94 12.22 -5.66 5.26
N CYS A 95 12.29 -6.62 4.35
CA CYS A 95 11.37 -6.76 3.24
C CYS A 95 9.99 -7.12 3.79
N ALA A 96 8.97 -6.30 3.54
CA ALA A 96 7.60 -6.56 3.96
C ALA A 96 7.01 -7.84 3.33
N LEU A 97 7.57 -8.27 2.19
CA LEU A 97 7.13 -9.48 1.47
C LEU A 97 7.73 -10.77 2.03
N THR A 98 9.02 -10.75 2.38
CA THR A 98 9.79 -11.97 2.70
C THR A 98 10.44 -11.96 4.07
N GLY A 99 10.44 -10.82 4.75
CA GLY A 99 11.16 -10.60 6.01
C GLY A 99 12.69 -10.53 5.87
N MET A 100 13.25 -10.66 4.66
CA MET A 100 14.69 -10.58 4.41
C MET A 100 15.25 -9.21 4.78
N THR A 101 16.52 -9.15 5.19
CA THR A 101 17.19 -7.89 5.53
C THR A 101 17.33 -6.99 4.31
N ILE A 102 17.04 -5.70 4.48
CA ILE A 102 17.29 -4.63 3.51
C ILE A 102 18.43 -3.78 4.07
N ARG A 103 19.48 -3.57 3.28
CA ARG A 103 20.62 -2.70 3.58
C ARG A 103 20.49 -1.36 2.85
N PRO A 104 21.15 -0.30 3.34
CA PRO A 104 21.29 0.94 2.57
C PRO A 104 21.91 0.67 1.20
N GLY A 105 21.33 1.23 0.15
CA GLY A 105 21.73 1.03 -1.24
C GLY A 105 20.91 -0.01 -2.01
N ASP A 106 20.25 -0.94 -1.32
CA ASP A 106 19.44 -1.99 -1.94
C ASP A 106 18.29 -1.40 -2.76
N ALA A 107 18.00 -2.01 -3.90
CA ALA A 107 16.85 -1.66 -4.72
C ALA A 107 15.55 -2.13 -4.04
N ILE A 108 14.63 -1.20 -3.82
CA ILE A 108 13.38 -1.43 -3.11
C ILE A 108 12.19 -0.78 -3.82
N TYR A 109 10.99 -1.22 -3.46
CA TYR A 109 9.75 -0.46 -3.61
C TYR A 109 9.31 0.05 -2.23
N LYS A 110 8.74 1.26 -2.20
CA LYS A 110 8.16 1.86 -0.99
C LYS A 110 6.81 2.53 -1.30
N PRO A 111 5.89 2.68 -0.32
CA PRO A 111 4.62 3.34 -0.54
C PRO A 111 4.81 4.75 -1.09
N GLN A 112 4.04 5.08 -2.12
CA GLN A 112 3.86 6.46 -2.56
C GLN A 112 2.59 7.00 -1.92
N TRP A 113 2.68 8.15 -1.26
CA TRP A 113 1.50 8.86 -0.75
C TRP A 113 1.59 10.34 -1.12
N ARG A 114 0.43 10.98 -1.12
CA ARG A 114 0.27 12.42 -1.32
C ARG A 114 -0.40 13.00 -0.06
N GLY A 115 -0.10 14.25 0.26
CA GLY A 115 -0.66 14.94 1.43
C GLY A 115 0.22 14.85 2.69
N ALA A 116 -0.22 15.55 3.74
CA ALA A 116 0.54 15.73 4.97
C ALA A 116 0.57 14.49 5.87
N LYS A 117 -0.50 13.70 5.86
CA LYS A 117 -0.63 12.50 6.71
C LYS A 117 0.08 11.31 6.06
N ARG A 118 1.03 10.71 6.80
CA ARG A 118 1.69 9.47 6.38
C ARG A 118 0.76 8.27 6.59
N PRO A 119 0.67 7.32 5.64
CA PRO A 119 -0.06 6.07 5.87
C PRO A 119 0.66 5.23 6.94
N ALA A 120 -0.04 4.30 7.60
CA ALA A 120 0.53 3.52 8.69
C ALA A 120 1.72 2.65 8.25
N ASN A 121 1.74 2.26 6.97
CA ASN A 121 2.79 1.46 6.35
C ASN A 121 3.91 2.29 5.70
N TYR A 122 4.01 3.61 5.94
CA TYR A 122 4.96 4.50 5.23
C TYR A 122 6.45 4.11 5.35
N ARG A 123 6.81 3.28 6.34
CA ARG A 123 8.18 2.77 6.58
C ARG A 123 8.41 1.40 5.95
N GLU A 124 7.37 0.76 5.43
CA GLU A 124 7.49 -0.55 4.81
C GLU A 124 8.27 -0.45 3.49
N MET A 125 9.05 -1.48 3.22
CA MET A 125 9.90 -1.59 2.04
C MET A 125 9.81 -3.02 1.50
N ILE A 126 9.79 -3.17 0.18
CA ILE A 126 9.84 -4.48 -0.48
C ILE A 126 11.11 -4.53 -1.32
N LEU A 127 11.94 -5.56 -1.17
CA LEU A 127 13.09 -5.77 -2.05
C LEU A 127 12.62 -5.94 -3.49
N ALA A 128 13.24 -5.21 -4.43
CA ALA A 128 12.86 -5.27 -5.85
C ALA A 128 13.01 -6.70 -6.40
N SER A 129 14.11 -7.38 -6.06
CA SER A 129 14.36 -8.77 -6.49
C SER A 129 13.29 -9.75 -6.00
N GLU A 130 12.79 -9.56 -4.78
CA GLU A 130 11.76 -10.43 -4.21
C GLU A 130 10.38 -10.14 -4.80
N LEU A 131 10.07 -8.88 -5.08
CA LEU A 131 8.86 -8.51 -5.80
C LEU A 131 8.84 -9.10 -7.21
N ASP A 132 9.94 -8.99 -7.96
CA ASP A 132 10.00 -9.50 -9.33
C ASP A 132 9.84 -11.04 -9.33
N ARG A 133 10.45 -11.75 -8.38
CA ARG A 133 10.23 -13.20 -8.18
C ARG A 133 8.79 -13.53 -7.83
N PHE A 134 8.13 -12.71 -7.02
CA PHE A 134 6.74 -12.89 -6.64
C PHE A 134 5.82 -12.71 -7.86
N VAL A 135 5.94 -11.60 -8.58
CA VAL A 135 5.14 -11.32 -9.79
C VAL A 135 5.29 -12.44 -10.83
N VAL A 136 6.51 -12.94 -11.06
CA VAL A 136 6.75 -14.05 -12.01
C VAL A 136 6.11 -15.36 -11.56
N ARG A 137 5.99 -15.64 -10.26
CA ARG A 137 5.31 -16.85 -9.77
C ARG A 137 3.80 -16.75 -9.95
N PHE A 138 3.23 -15.57 -9.70
CA PHE A 138 1.79 -15.34 -9.83
C PHE A 138 1.32 -15.28 -11.29
N SER A 139 2.16 -14.87 -12.24
CA SER A 139 1.79 -14.91 -13.67
C SER A 139 1.83 -16.32 -14.29
N ARG A 140 2.36 -17.31 -13.57
CA ARG A 140 2.48 -18.71 -14.02
C ARG A 140 1.45 -19.66 -13.40
N SER A 141 0.60 -19.17 -12.50
CA SER A 141 -0.46 -19.93 -11.84
C SER A 141 -1.81 -19.55 -12.43
#